data_AF-A0AAE8M9H5-F1
#
_entry.id   AF-A0AAE8M9H5-F1
#
_cell.length_a   1.000
_cell.length_b   1.000
_cell.length_c   1.000
_cell.angle_alpha   90.00
_cell.angle_beta   90.00
_cell.angle_gamma   90.00
#
_symmetry.space_group_name_H-M   'P 1'
#
loop_
_entity.id
_entity.type
_entity.pdbx_description
1 polymer ?
#
loop_
_entity_poly.entity_id
_entity_poly.type
_entity_poly.pdbx_seq_one_letter_code
_entity_poly.pdbx_strand_id
1 'polypeptide(L)'
;MILATCRDIAQNDAAVKAGKWQTSLVTSVHGKTLGIVGLGRLGSSVAHIMHTAFGMKIVCWSSNLTQSTADEQAKAKGLPVDNLDGEKTFKFVSREKLFSTSDVVSVHLLLSDRTQGLITLEDLSQMRPWSFFVNTSRGPVVVEEDLLAILKAGKIRAAALDVFNIEPLPADSEWRDSSWGTEGKSQVLITPHIAYVEESVMNEFYEQQVEELDRWSRGETLKSIMH
;
A
#
# COMPACT_ATOMS: atom_id res chain seq x y z
N MET A 1 7.90 -0.03 -1.17
CA MET A 1 7.21 -0.93 -2.13
C MET A 1 6.77 -0.23 -3.43
N ILE A 2 6.13 0.94 -3.40
CA ILE A 2 5.72 1.68 -4.62
C ILE A 2 6.89 1.83 -5.62
N LEU A 3 8.00 2.45 -5.20
CA LEU A 3 9.16 2.67 -6.08
C LEU A 3 9.77 1.36 -6.58
N ALA A 4 9.90 0.36 -5.71
CA ALA A 4 10.46 -0.93 -6.06
C ALA A 4 9.64 -1.62 -7.17
N THR A 5 8.32 -1.48 -7.13
CA THR A 5 7.40 -2.09 -8.09
C THR A 5 7.33 -1.28 -9.38
N CYS A 6 7.26 0.05 -9.31
CA CYS A 6 7.27 0.88 -10.52
C CYS A 6 8.61 0.78 -11.28
N ARG A 7 9.70 0.47 -10.58
CA ARG A 7 11.04 0.33 -11.15
C ARG A 7 11.48 -1.13 -11.36
N ASP A 8 10.58 -2.09 -11.19
CA ASP A 8 10.83 -3.53 -11.33
C ASP A 8 12.14 -3.97 -10.62
N ILE A 9 12.41 -3.46 -9.41
CA ILE A 9 13.74 -3.58 -8.78
C ILE A 9 14.12 -5.04 -8.51
N ALA A 10 13.22 -5.83 -7.93
CA ALA A 10 13.50 -7.22 -7.60
C ALA A 10 13.71 -8.08 -8.87
N GLN A 11 12.93 -7.84 -9.91
CA GLN A 11 13.03 -8.53 -11.19
C GLN A 11 14.33 -8.15 -11.91
N ASN A 12 14.70 -6.87 -11.93
CA ASN A 12 15.94 -6.41 -12.53
C ASN A 12 17.18 -6.92 -11.78
N ASP A 13 17.15 -6.95 -10.45
CA ASP A 13 18.21 -7.55 -9.62
C ASP A 13 18.39 -9.04 -9.96
N ALA A 14 17.29 -9.82 -9.97
CA ALA A 14 17.32 -11.23 -10.33
C ALA A 14 17.83 -11.44 -11.77
N ALA A 15 17.41 -10.60 -12.71
CA ALA A 15 17.83 -10.67 -14.11
C ALA A 15 19.34 -10.46 -14.28
N VAL A 16 19.91 -9.43 -13.64
CA VAL A 16 21.35 -9.15 -13.69
C VAL A 16 22.15 -10.29 -13.07
N LYS A 17 21.71 -10.83 -11.92
CA LYS A 17 22.33 -12.01 -11.29
C LYS A 17 22.27 -13.26 -12.16
N ALA A 18 21.24 -13.37 -13.01
CA ALA A 18 21.11 -14.43 -14.01
C ALA A 18 21.87 -14.13 -15.33
N GLY A 19 22.71 -13.09 -15.38
CA GLY A 19 23.54 -12.74 -16.54
C GLY A 19 22.81 -11.98 -17.65
N LYS A 20 21.58 -11.50 -17.41
CA LYS A 20 20.84 -10.65 -18.36
C LYS A 20 21.21 -9.18 -18.18
N TRP A 21 21.01 -8.36 -19.22
CA TRP A 21 21.23 -6.92 -19.18
C TRP A 21 20.06 -6.20 -19.83
N GLN A 22 19.51 -5.18 -19.15
CA GLN A 22 18.37 -4.35 -19.62
C GLN A 22 17.16 -5.16 -20.13
N THR A 23 16.38 -5.73 -19.21
CA THR A 23 15.31 -6.68 -19.53
C THR A 23 13.93 -6.09 -19.78
N SER A 24 13.60 -4.93 -19.21
CA SER A 24 12.26 -4.33 -19.32
C SER A 24 12.28 -2.81 -19.20
N LEU A 25 11.21 -2.18 -19.69
CA LEU A 25 10.93 -0.77 -19.43
C LEU A 25 10.41 -0.59 -18.00
N VAL A 26 10.82 0.49 -17.35
CA VAL A 26 10.36 0.85 -16.00
C VAL A 26 9.50 2.12 -16.02
N THR A 27 8.73 2.33 -14.97
CA THR A 27 7.81 3.46 -14.83
C THR A 27 8.34 4.48 -13.83
N SER A 28 8.47 5.74 -14.25
CA SER A 28 8.69 6.86 -13.33
C SER A 28 7.39 7.22 -12.60
N VAL A 29 7.49 7.59 -11.33
CA VAL A 29 6.35 8.04 -10.52
C VAL A 29 6.09 9.54 -10.62
N HIS A 30 7.05 10.33 -11.11
CA HIS A 30 6.91 11.78 -11.15
C HIS A 30 5.73 12.24 -12.02
N GLY A 31 4.92 13.17 -11.50
CA GLY A 31 3.73 13.70 -12.17
C GLY A 31 2.53 12.74 -12.26
N LYS A 32 2.68 11.49 -11.80
CA LYS A 32 1.63 10.47 -11.79
C LYS A 32 0.67 10.63 -10.61
N THR A 33 -0.48 9.98 -10.71
CA THR A 33 -1.50 10.00 -9.65
C THR A 33 -1.33 8.83 -8.69
N LEU A 34 -1.21 9.13 -7.40
CA LEU A 34 -1.29 8.18 -6.30
C LEU A 34 -2.68 8.26 -5.65
N GLY A 35 -3.42 7.15 -5.73
CA GLY A 35 -4.65 6.92 -5.01
C GLY A 35 -4.38 6.34 -3.64
N ILE A 36 -4.72 7.07 -2.60
CA ILE A 36 -4.61 6.64 -1.20
C ILE A 36 -5.97 6.17 -0.71
N VAL A 37 -6.09 4.86 -0.45
CA VAL A 37 -7.27 4.28 0.19
C VAL A 37 -7.04 4.27 1.71
N GLY A 38 -7.64 5.23 2.41
CA GLY A 38 -7.41 5.48 3.84
C GLY A 38 -6.41 6.60 4.11
N LEU A 39 -6.88 7.81 4.38
CA LEU A 39 -6.04 8.99 4.68
C LEU A 39 -5.83 9.18 6.20
N GLY A 40 -5.55 8.08 6.92
CA GLY A 40 -5.17 8.12 8.33
C GLY A 40 -3.69 8.48 8.54
N ARG A 41 -3.15 8.20 9.72
CA ARG A 41 -1.75 8.52 10.09
C ARG A 41 -0.71 8.01 9.08
N LEU A 42 -0.83 6.75 8.64
CA LEU A 42 0.10 6.15 7.67
C LEU A 42 -0.17 6.66 6.24
N GLY A 43 -1.44 6.67 5.82
CA GLY A 43 -1.82 7.13 4.48
C GLY A 43 -1.42 8.57 4.21
N SER A 44 -1.61 9.49 5.17
CA SER A 44 -1.20 10.88 5.02
C SER A 44 0.32 11.07 5.06
N SER A 45 1.06 10.23 5.80
CA SER A 45 2.53 10.23 5.74
C SER A 45 3.05 9.77 4.37
N VAL A 46 2.49 8.69 3.82
CA VAL A 46 2.84 8.22 2.46
C VAL A 46 2.48 9.26 1.41
N ALA A 47 1.27 9.84 1.49
CA ALA A 47 0.83 10.91 0.62
C ALA A 47 1.80 12.10 0.63
N HIS A 48 2.21 12.55 1.83
CA HIS A 48 3.18 13.64 2.00
C HIS A 48 4.52 13.33 1.33
N ILE A 49 5.11 12.16 1.60
CA ILE A 49 6.41 11.77 1.02
C ILE A 49 6.31 11.71 -0.52
N MET A 50 5.30 11.03 -1.04
CA MET A 50 5.14 10.82 -2.49
C MET A 50 4.80 12.13 -3.22
N HIS A 51 4.07 13.04 -2.57
CA HIS A 51 3.83 14.37 -3.09
C HIS A 51 5.11 15.21 -3.12
N THR A 52 5.75 15.40 -1.96
CA THR A 52 6.85 16.36 -1.80
C THR A 52 8.15 15.90 -2.46
N ALA A 53 8.53 14.64 -2.26
CA ALA A 53 9.81 14.14 -2.75
C ALA A 53 9.75 13.63 -4.20
N PHE A 54 8.59 13.12 -4.62
CA PHE A 54 8.44 12.48 -5.94
C PHE A 54 7.52 13.25 -6.90
N GLY A 55 6.83 14.29 -6.44
CA GLY A 55 5.95 15.10 -7.28
C GLY A 55 4.72 14.33 -7.78
N MET A 56 4.21 13.38 -7.00
CA MET A 56 2.95 12.70 -7.31
C MET A 56 1.74 13.58 -6.98
N LYS A 57 0.70 13.47 -7.81
CA LYS A 57 -0.63 14.03 -7.53
C LYS A 57 -1.36 13.08 -6.59
N ILE A 58 -1.92 13.59 -5.50
CA ILE A 58 -2.59 12.75 -4.51
C ILE A 58 -4.10 12.86 -4.67
N VAL A 59 -4.73 11.70 -4.89
CA VAL A 59 -6.18 11.54 -4.71
C VAL A 59 -6.42 10.57 -3.57
N CYS A 60 -7.47 10.78 -2.79
CA CYS A 60 -7.71 10.00 -1.58
C CYS A 60 -9.19 9.71 -1.35
N TRP A 61 -9.45 8.55 -0.75
CA TRP A 61 -10.79 8.11 -0.39
C TRP A 61 -10.75 7.21 0.85
N SER A 62 -11.76 7.35 1.70
CA SER A 62 -12.21 6.32 2.65
C SER A 62 -13.68 6.59 2.97
N SER A 63 -14.38 5.63 3.59
CA SER A 63 -15.85 5.69 3.77
C SER A 63 -16.38 6.99 4.39
N ASN A 64 -15.62 7.60 5.32
CA ASN A 64 -16.02 8.83 6.02
C ASN A 64 -15.13 10.04 5.65
N LEU A 65 -14.29 9.93 4.62
CA LEU A 65 -13.39 11.04 4.24
C LEU A 65 -14.20 12.15 3.59
N THR A 66 -13.83 13.39 3.89
CA THR A 66 -14.34 14.59 3.25
C THR A 66 -13.18 15.43 2.75
N GLN A 67 -13.43 16.37 1.83
CA GLN A 67 -12.37 17.29 1.41
C GLN A 67 -11.84 18.11 2.60
N SER A 68 -12.69 18.54 3.54
CA SER A 68 -12.25 19.29 4.73
C SER A 68 -11.27 18.49 5.59
N THR A 69 -11.57 17.21 5.83
CA THR A 69 -10.68 16.34 6.63
C THR A 69 -9.40 16.00 5.88
N ALA A 70 -9.44 15.88 4.54
CA ALA A 70 -8.23 15.76 3.73
C ALA A 70 -7.35 17.02 3.79
N ASP A 71 -7.95 18.21 3.76
CA ASP A 71 -7.26 19.50 3.89
C ASP A 71 -6.61 19.64 5.27
N GLU A 72 -7.28 19.20 6.33
CA GLU A 72 -6.72 19.14 7.68
C GLU A 72 -5.50 18.20 7.76
N GLN A 73 -5.56 17.03 7.12
CA GLN A 73 -4.40 16.12 7.05
C GLN A 73 -3.22 16.74 6.30
N ALA A 74 -3.47 17.46 5.19
CA ALA A 74 -2.41 18.17 4.47
C ALA A 74 -1.74 19.23 5.36
N LYS A 75 -2.53 20.07 6.05
CA LYS A 75 -2.03 21.07 7.01
C LYS A 75 -1.23 20.44 8.14
N ALA A 76 -1.71 19.32 8.70
CA ALA A 76 -1.02 18.60 9.76
C ALA A 76 0.34 18.03 9.32
N LYS A 77 0.55 17.85 8.01
CA LYS A 77 1.85 17.49 7.40
C LYS A 77 2.68 18.70 6.95
N GLY A 78 2.27 19.91 7.32
CA GLY A 78 2.95 21.16 6.94
C GLY A 78 2.81 21.50 5.45
N LEU A 79 1.83 20.94 4.76
CA LEU A 79 1.57 21.21 3.35
C LEU A 79 0.50 22.29 3.18
N PRO A 80 0.57 23.11 2.12
CA PRO A 80 -0.54 23.97 1.75
C PRO A 80 -1.74 23.11 1.32
N VAL A 81 -2.95 23.63 1.51
CA VAL A 81 -4.19 22.95 1.12
C VAL A 81 -4.32 22.83 -0.40
N ASP A 82 -3.89 23.88 -1.10
CA ASP A 82 -3.91 23.96 -2.55
C ASP A 82 -2.46 24.04 -3.05
N ASN A 83 -2.18 23.42 -4.18
CA ASN A 83 -0.89 23.48 -4.84
C ASN A 83 -0.80 24.75 -5.73
N LEU A 84 0.35 24.92 -6.39
CA LEU A 84 0.61 26.09 -7.24
C LEU A 84 -0.36 26.25 -8.42
N ASP A 85 -1.01 25.17 -8.84
CA ASP A 85 -1.99 25.15 -9.94
C ASP A 85 -3.42 25.41 -9.45
N GLY A 86 -3.62 25.68 -8.15
CA GLY A 86 -4.94 25.87 -7.54
C GLY A 86 -5.73 24.56 -7.31
N GLU A 87 -5.07 23.41 -7.44
CA GLU A 87 -5.67 22.10 -7.16
C GLU A 87 -5.38 21.65 -5.72
N LYS A 88 -6.26 20.84 -5.14
CA LYS A 88 -6.08 20.32 -3.78
C LYS A 88 -4.82 19.46 -3.68
N THR A 89 -3.99 19.73 -2.67
CA THR A 89 -2.78 18.95 -2.38
C THR A 89 -3.13 17.50 -2.07
N PHE A 90 -4.09 17.27 -1.17
CA PHE A 90 -4.74 15.98 -0.96
C PHE A 90 -6.19 16.08 -1.45
N LYS A 91 -6.46 15.59 -2.66
CA LYS A 91 -7.79 15.71 -3.27
C LYS A 91 -8.68 14.55 -2.88
N PHE A 92 -9.75 14.82 -2.15
CA PHE A 92 -10.80 13.83 -1.92
C PHE A 92 -11.55 13.57 -3.23
N VAL A 93 -11.79 12.31 -3.55
CA VAL A 93 -12.54 11.89 -4.74
C VAL A 93 -13.48 10.73 -4.41
N SER A 94 -14.45 10.43 -5.30
CA SER A 94 -15.25 9.21 -5.16
C SER A 94 -14.38 7.96 -5.30
N ARG A 95 -14.87 6.84 -4.75
CA ARG A 95 -14.22 5.53 -4.85
C ARG A 95 -13.91 5.15 -6.31
N GLU A 96 -14.91 5.25 -7.18
CA GLU A 96 -14.77 5.01 -8.63
C GLU A 96 -13.68 5.88 -9.25
N LYS A 97 -13.67 7.17 -8.91
CA LYS A 97 -12.68 8.12 -9.44
C LYS A 97 -11.27 7.78 -8.95
N LEU A 98 -11.11 7.32 -7.71
CA LEU A 98 -9.82 6.88 -7.19
C LEU A 98 -9.25 5.74 -8.04
N PHE A 99 -9.98 4.65 -8.23
CA PHE A 99 -9.47 3.48 -8.97
C PHE A 99 -9.27 3.77 -10.46
N SER A 100 -10.18 4.50 -11.10
CA SER A 100 -10.12 4.80 -12.54
C SER A 100 -9.05 5.82 -12.97
N THR A 101 -8.55 6.65 -12.04
CA THR A 101 -7.59 7.72 -12.36
C THR A 101 -6.21 7.55 -11.75
N SER A 102 -6.05 6.62 -10.82
CA SER A 102 -4.76 6.36 -10.18
C SER A 102 -3.82 5.59 -11.11
N ASP A 103 -2.57 6.05 -11.19
CA ASP A 103 -1.49 5.23 -11.75
C ASP A 103 -0.99 4.23 -10.69
N VAL A 104 -1.08 4.60 -9.41
CA VAL A 104 -0.75 3.71 -8.28
C VAL A 104 -1.87 3.81 -7.26
N VAL A 105 -2.42 2.68 -6.81
CA VAL A 105 -3.34 2.62 -5.67
C VAL A 105 -2.60 2.01 -4.48
N SER A 106 -2.64 2.67 -3.32
CA SER A 106 -2.00 2.21 -2.08
C SER A 106 -3.00 2.16 -0.94
N VAL A 107 -3.07 1.01 -0.25
CA VAL A 107 -4.05 0.73 0.81
C VAL A 107 -3.45 1.02 2.18
N HIS A 108 -4.18 1.81 2.97
CA HIS A 108 -3.80 2.31 4.31
C HIS A 108 -5.01 2.28 5.27
N LEU A 109 -5.73 1.16 5.31
CA LEU A 109 -6.90 0.95 6.17
C LEU A 109 -6.62 -0.01 7.32
N LEU A 110 -7.25 0.24 8.46
CA LEU A 110 -7.35 -0.76 9.53
C LEU A 110 -8.31 -1.87 9.11
N LEU A 111 -8.02 -3.12 9.47
CA LEU A 111 -8.96 -4.22 9.28
C LEU A 111 -10.05 -4.18 10.35
N SER A 112 -11.29 -4.38 9.91
CA SER A 112 -12.53 -4.38 10.69
C SER A 112 -13.61 -5.06 9.85
N ASP A 113 -14.76 -5.37 10.43
CA ASP A 113 -15.92 -5.91 9.70
C ASP A 113 -16.34 -5.01 8.53
N ARG A 114 -16.11 -3.69 8.64
CA ARG A 114 -16.45 -2.71 7.60
C ARG A 114 -15.43 -2.64 6.46
N THR A 115 -14.20 -3.09 6.71
CA THR A 115 -13.09 -2.98 5.75
C THR A 115 -12.65 -4.33 5.21
N GLN A 116 -13.10 -5.44 5.80
CA GLN A 116 -12.90 -6.78 5.28
C GLN A 116 -13.61 -6.94 3.93
N GLY A 117 -12.88 -7.42 2.92
CA GLY A 117 -13.39 -7.57 1.56
C GLY A 117 -13.83 -6.25 0.92
N LEU A 118 -13.34 -5.10 1.43
CA LEU A 118 -13.79 -3.81 0.96
C LEU A 118 -13.42 -3.57 -0.50
N ILE A 119 -12.22 -3.95 -0.92
CA ILE A 119 -11.73 -3.79 -2.30
C ILE A 119 -12.04 -5.07 -3.06
N THR A 120 -12.82 -4.96 -4.14
CA THR A 120 -13.37 -6.08 -4.90
C THR A 120 -12.94 -6.04 -6.36
N LEU A 121 -13.38 -7.04 -7.14
CA LEU A 121 -13.19 -7.09 -8.59
C LEU A 121 -13.67 -5.83 -9.30
N GLU A 122 -14.77 -5.22 -8.84
CA GLU A 122 -15.34 -4.03 -9.45
C GLU A 122 -14.38 -2.84 -9.37
N ASP A 123 -13.70 -2.66 -8.23
CA ASP A 123 -12.71 -1.60 -8.07
C ASP A 123 -11.47 -1.85 -8.92
N LEU A 124 -10.94 -3.07 -8.82
CA LEU A 124 -9.70 -3.45 -9.46
C LEU A 124 -9.85 -3.43 -10.99
N SER A 125 -11.04 -3.75 -11.50
CA SER A 125 -11.35 -3.70 -12.94
C SER A 125 -11.41 -2.28 -13.51
N GLN A 126 -11.60 -1.26 -12.67
CA GLN A 126 -11.57 0.14 -13.11
C GLN A 126 -10.14 0.68 -13.27
N MET A 127 -9.17 0.00 -12.67
CA MET A 127 -7.77 0.39 -12.76
C MET A 127 -7.26 0.27 -14.20
N ARG A 128 -6.31 1.13 -14.55
CA ARG A 128 -5.74 1.17 -15.91
C ARG A 128 -4.76 0.01 -16.13
N PRO A 129 -4.58 -0.50 -17.36
CA PRO A 129 -3.64 -1.59 -17.65
C PRO A 129 -2.20 -1.33 -17.21
N TRP A 130 -1.77 -0.06 -17.17
CA TRP A 130 -0.42 0.33 -16.75
C TRP A 130 -0.30 0.67 -15.25
N SER A 131 -1.38 0.53 -14.47
CA SER A 131 -1.42 0.92 -13.07
C SER A 131 -0.84 -0.13 -12.12
N PHE A 132 -0.56 0.29 -10.89
CA PHE A 132 0.05 -0.52 -9.84
C PHE A 132 -0.84 -0.57 -8.62
N PHE A 133 -0.94 -1.74 -7.97
CA PHE A 133 -1.66 -1.91 -6.71
C PHE A 133 -0.69 -2.22 -5.57
N VAL A 134 -0.83 -1.57 -4.42
CA VAL A 134 0.05 -1.76 -3.26
C VAL A 134 -0.78 -1.98 -2.00
N ASN A 135 -0.52 -3.07 -1.29
CA ASN A 135 -1.12 -3.34 0.01
C ASN A 135 -0.05 -3.69 1.05
N THR A 136 0.12 -2.79 2.02
CA THR A 136 0.93 -2.98 3.23
C THR A 136 0.09 -2.80 4.48
N SER A 137 -1.24 -2.95 4.36
CA SER A 137 -2.18 -2.81 5.48
C SER A 137 -2.51 -4.18 6.06
N ARG A 138 -3.53 -4.85 5.52
CA ARG A 138 -3.94 -6.21 5.87
C ARG A 138 -4.46 -6.91 4.62
N GLY A 139 -4.13 -8.19 4.44
CA GLY A 139 -4.58 -8.98 3.28
C GLY A 139 -6.10 -8.96 3.12
N PRO A 140 -6.89 -9.25 4.18
CA PRO A 140 -8.34 -9.35 4.09
C PRO A 140 -9.09 -8.05 3.76
N VAL A 141 -8.41 -6.89 3.64
CA VAL A 141 -9.05 -5.66 3.14
C VAL A 141 -9.42 -5.78 1.66
N VAL A 142 -8.73 -6.66 0.93
CA VAL A 142 -8.96 -6.96 -0.48
C VAL A 142 -9.54 -8.35 -0.59
N VAL A 143 -10.51 -8.55 -1.47
CA VAL A 143 -10.95 -9.88 -1.87
C VAL A 143 -9.81 -10.55 -2.65
N GLU A 144 -9.14 -11.52 -2.01
CA GLU A 144 -7.91 -12.15 -2.53
C GLU A 144 -8.12 -12.82 -3.89
N GLU A 145 -9.24 -13.52 -4.06
CA GLU A 145 -9.59 -14.19 -5.32
C GLU A 145 -9.75 -13.19 -6.47
N ASP A 146 -10.36 -12.03 -6.20
CA ASP A 146 -10.54 -10.97 -7.19
C ASP A 146 -9.21 -10.36 -7.62
N LEU A 147 -8.31 -10.13 -6.66
CA LEU A 147 -6.96 -9.62 -6.95
C LEU A 147 -6.14 -10.64 -7.74
N LEU A 148 -6.18 -11.92 -7.36
CA LEU A 148 -5.52 -12.99 -8.12
C LEU A 148 -6.07 -13.06 -9.55
N ALA A 149 -7.39 -12.96 -9.75
CA ALA A 149 -8.00 -12.98 -11.08
C ALA A 149 -7.51 -11.82 -11.96
N ILE A 150 -7.48 -10.59 -11.41
CA ILE A 150 -6.97 -9.40 -12.09
C ILE A 150 -5.50 -9.55 -12.50
N LEU A 151 -4.67 -10.08 -11.60
CA LEU A 151 -3.23 -10.23 -11.83
C LEU A 151 -2.92 -11.37 -12.81
N LYS A 152 -3.60 -12.51 -12.69
CA LYS A 152 -3.46 -13.63 -13.65
C LYS A 152 -3.89 -13.21 -15.06
N ALA A 153 -4.91 -12.35 -15.17
CA ALA A 153 -5.39 -11.82 -16.44
C ALA A 153 -4.57 -10.63 -16.97
N GLY A 154 -3.53 -10.17 -16.26
CA GLY A 154 -2.69 -9.06 -16.70
C GLY A 154 -3.42 -7.72 -16.79
N LYS A 155 -4.52 -7.54 -16.05
CA LYS A 155 -5.42 -6.37 -16.19
C LYS A 155 -4.83 -5.08 -15.62
N ILE A 156 -3.85 -5.20 -14.73
CA ILE A 156 -3.00 -4.10 -14.26
C ILE A 156 -1.54 -4.48 -14.43
N ARG A 157 -0.62 -3.53 -14.29
CA ARG A 157 0.78 -3.79 -14.57
C ARG A 157 1.43 -4.66 -13.50
N ALA A 158 1.20 -4.32 -12.23
CA ALA A 158 1.78 -5.07 -11.12
C ALA A 158 1.06 -4.86 -9.80
N ALA A 159 1.26 -5.79 -8.87
CA ALA A 159 0.92 -5.63 -7.46
C ALA A 159 2.15 -5.78 -6.54
N ALA A 160 2.14 -5.07 -5.43
CA ALA A 160 3.13 -5.17 -4.36
C ALA A 160 2.41 -5.44 -3.03
N LEU A 161 2.66 -6.60 -2.41
CA LEU A 161 1.94 -7.07 -1.24
C LEU A 161 2.92 -7.43 -0.11
N ASP A 162 2.73 -6.85 1.06
CA ASP A 162 3.46 -7.26 2.28
C ASP A 162 2.59 -8.10 3.21
N VAL A 163 1.30 -8.24 2.90
CA VAL A 163 0.28 -8.83 3.79
C VAL A 163 -0.63 -9.76 3.01
N PHE A 164 -1.11 -10.81 3.67
CA PHE A 164 -1.89 -11.90 3.08
C PHE A 164 -3.08 -12.27 3.97
N ASN A 165 -4.02 -13.05 3.43
CA ASN A 165 -5.14 -13.56 4.23
C ASN A 165 -4.69 -14.57 5.28
N ILE A 166 -3.74 -15.43 4.91
CA ILE A 166 -3.15 -16.44 5.78
C ILE A 166 -1.67 -16.12 5.92
N GLU A 167 -1.24 -15.92 7.16
CA GLU A 167 0.14 -15.64 7.52
C GLU A 167 0.58 -16.59 8.64
N PRO A 168 1.75 -17.27 8.52
CA PRO A 168 2.70 -17.21 7.40
C PRO A 168 2.11 -17.72 6.08
N LEU A 169 2.56 -17.13 4.97
CA LEU A 169 2.08 -17.47 3.63
C LEU A 169 2.35 -18.96 3.32
N PRO A 170 1.31 -19.79 3.06
CA PRO A 170 1.47 -21.22 2.77
C PRO A 170 2.45 -21.50 1.64
N ALA A 171 3.14 -22.64 1.69
CA ALA A 171 4.19 -23.01 0.73
C ALA A 171 3.64 -23.26 -0.68
N ASP A 172 2.39 -23.72 -0.77
CA ASP A 172 1.62 -24.00 -1.98
C ASP A 172 0.74 -22.82 -2.42
N SER A 173 0.87 -21.65 -1.76
CA SER A 173 0.11 -20.46 -2.13
C SER A 173 0.43 -19.98 -3.54
N GLU A 174 -0.61 -19.62 -4.31
CA GLU A 174 -0.47 -19.06 -5.66
C GLU A 174 0.37 -17.77 -5.70
N TRP A 175 0.43 -17.03 -4.59
CA TRP A 175 1.30 -15.85 -4.48
C TRP A 175 2.78 -16.18 -4.69
N ARG A 176 3.19 -17.43 -4.46
CA ARG A 176 4.56 -17.92 -4.66
C ARG A 176 4.85 -18.38 -6.09
N ASP A 177 3.89 -18.29 -7.02
CA ASP A 177 4.08 -18.67 -8.41
C ASP A 177 5.25 -17.88 -9.04
N SER A 178 6.27 -18.59 -9.54
CA SER A 178 7.45 -17.97 -10.15
C SER A 178 7.19 -17.40 -11.55
N SER A 179 6.02 -17.64 -12.14
CA SER A 179 5.65 -17.17 -13.48
C SER A 179 5.02 -15.76 -13.50
N TRP A 180 4.90 -15.07 -12.36
CA TRP A 180 4.46 -13.67 -12.33
C TRP A 180 5.30 -12.78 -13.25
N GLY A 181 4.64 -11.91 -14.01
CA GLY A 181 5.29 -11.07 -15.02
C GLY A 181 5.62 -11.78 -16.34
N THR A 182 5.21 -13.04 -16.50
CA THR A 182 5.32 -13.82 -17.75
C THR A 182 3.93 -14.29 -18.19
N GLU A 183 3.81 -14.85 -19.40
CA GLU A 183 2.54 -15.43 -19.91
C GLU A 183 1.35 -14.46 -19.92
N GLY A 184 1.63 -13.15 -20.00
CA GLY A 184 0.60 -12.11 -19.95
C GLY A 184 0.09 -11.80 -18.53
N LYS A 185 0.58 -12.48 -17.48
CA LYS A 185 0.27 -12.16 -16.08
C LYS A 185 0.93 -10.85 -15.66
N SER A 186 0.30 -10.14 -14.74
CA SER A 186 0.89 -9.00 -14.04
C SER A 186 2.15 -9.40 -13.28
N GLN A 187 3.04 -8.44 -13.03
CA GLN A 187 4.14 -8.67 -12.11
C GLN A 187 3.64 -8.65 -10.66
N VAL A 188 4.28 -9.43 -9.80
CA VAL A 188 3.97 -9.45 -8.36
C VAL A 188 5.27 -9.33 -7.58
N LEU A 189 5.30 -8.39 -6.63
CA LEU A 189 6.34 -8.23 -5.63
C LEU A 189 5.74 -8.55 -4.26
N ILE A 190 6.32 -9.51 -3.56
CA ILE A 190 5.87 -9.89 -2.21
C ILE A 190 6.98 -9.76 -1.17
N THR A 191 6.60 -9.37 0.05
CA THR A 191 7.48 -9.34 1.22
C THR A 191 6.77 -9.97 2.43
N PRO A 192 7.50 -10.53 3.41
CA PRO A 192 6.91 -11.38 4.45
C PRO A 192 6.45 -10.56 5.68
N HIS A 193 5.47 -9.67 5.50
CA HIS A 193 4.93 -8.80 6.55
C HIS A 193 6.01 -8.05 7.33
N ILE A 194 6.98 -7.50 6.59
CA ILE A 194 8.19 -6.88 7.14
C ILE A 194 8.10 -5.35 7.18
N ALA A 195 7.05 -4.74 6.63
CA ALA A 195 6.96 -3.27 6.50
C ALA A 195 6.94 -2.52 7.83
N TYR A 196 6.65 -3.21 8.95
CA TYR A 196 6.71 -2.66 10.30
C TYR A 196 7.90 -3.19 11.13
N VAL A 197 8.65 -4.16 10.59
CA VAL A 197 9.76 -4.85 11.27
C VAL A 197 11.05 -4.05 11.07
N GLU A 198 11.07 -2.87 11.68
CA GLU A 198 12.25 -2.01 11.77
C GLU A 198 12.94 -2.25 13.12
N GLU A 199 14.27 -2.29 13.11
CA GLU A 199 15.06 -2.73 14.27
C GLU A 199 14.77 -1.90 15.52
N SER A 200 14.70 -0.56 15.39
CA SER A 200 14.42 0.31 16.53
C SER A 200 13.00 0.12 17.08
N VAL A 201 12.00 0.01 16.20
CA VAL A 201 10.61 -0.28 16.59
C VAL A 201 10.49 -1.63 17.29
N MET A 202 11.19 -2.66 16.82
CA MET A 202 11.16 -3.98 17.45
C MET A 202 11.79 -3.97 18.83
N ASN A 203 12.93 -3.29 18.97
CA ASN A 203 13.60 -3.15 20.27
C ASN A 203 12.71 -2.37 21.25
N GLU A 204 12.11 -1.26 20.84
CA GLU A 204 11.16 -0.49 21.66
C GLU A 204 9.95 -1.34 22.06
N PHE A 205 9.41 -2.17 21.16
CA PHE A 205 8.29 -3.06 21.48
C PHE A 205 8.67 -4.12 22.50
N TYR A 206 9.87 -4.71 22.38
CA TYR A 206 10.37 -5.65 23.38
C TYR A 206 10.54 -4.98 24.75
N GLU A 207 11.10 -3.78 24.79
CA GLU A 207 11.23 -3.00 26.04
C GLU A 207 9.86 -2.71 26.67
N GLN A 208 8.88 -2.26 25.88
CA GLN A 208 7.52 -2.03 26.34
C GLN A 208 6.86 -3.31 26.85
N GLN A 209 7.01 -4.44 26.15
CA GLN A 209 6.45 -5.72 26.59
C GLN A 209 7.07 -6.20 27.91
N VAL A 210 8.38 -6.05 28.08
CA VAL A 210 9.07 -6.38 29.33
C VAL A 210 8.58 -5.47 30.47
N GLU A 211 8.41 -4.17 30.21
CA GLU A 211 7.87 -3.23 31.18
C GLU A 211 6.44 -3.60 31.59
N GLU A 212 5.56 -3.94 30.64
CA GLU A 212 4.19 -4.37 30.94
C GLU A 212 4.14 -5.67 31.75
N LEU A 213 5.00 -6.63 31.45
CA LEU A 213 5.11 -7.89 32.20
C LEU A 213 5.59 -7.67 33.64
N ASP A 214 6.58 -6.79 33.83
CA ASP A 214 7.09 -6.42 35.16
C ASP A 214 5.99 -5.72 35.98
N ARG A 215 5.27 -4.77 35.38
CA ARG A 215 4.15 -4.07 36.02
C ARG A 215 3.00 -5.03 36.38
N TRP A 216 2.66 -5.94 35.47
CA TRP A 216 1.69 -7.01 35.75
C TRP A 216 2.13 -7.87 36.94
N SER A 217 3.41 -8.27 37.00
CA SER A 217 3.95 -9.10 38.09
C SER A 217 3.88 -8.40 39.46
N ARG A 218 3.93 -7.06 39.48
CA ARG A 218 3.76 -6.23 40.68
C ARG A 218 2.31 -5.85 41.00
N GLY A 219 1.34 -6.29 40.19
CA GLY A 219 -0.07 -5.91 40.34
C GLY A 219 -0.37 -4.45 39.99
N GLU A 220 0.48 -3.80 39.19
CA GLU A 220 0.29 -2.44 38.72
C GLU A 220 -0.59 -2.39 37.46
N THR A 221 -1.33 -1.29 37.27
CA THR A 221 -2.19 -1.07 36.08
C THR A 221 -1.37 -1.02 34.80
N LEU A 222 -1.67 -1.83 33.78
CA LEU A 222 -0.96 -1.80 32.49
C LEU A 222 -1.01 -0.42 31.81
N LYS A 223 0.03 -0.07 31.05
CA LYS A 223 0.17 1.22 30.35
C LYS A 223 -0.62 1.18 29.04
N SER A 224 -0.68 0.01 28.42
CA SER A 224 -1.28 -0.27 27.14
C SER A 224 -2.52 -1.12 27.34
N ILE A 225 -3.60 -0.51 27.82
CA ILE A 225 -4.91 -1.17 27.88
C ILE A 225 -5.54 -1.02 26.50
N MET A 226 -5.64 -2.11 25.74
CA MET A 226 -6.47 -2.13 24.54
C MET A 226 -7.95 -2.07 24.97
N HIS A 227 -8.63 -0.99 24.62
CA HIS A 227 -10.06 -0.81 24.81
C HIS A 227 -10.85 -1.34 23.62
#